data_AF-A0A445CVE9-F1
#
_entry.id   AF-A0A445CVE9-F1
#
_cell.length_a   1.000
_cell.length_b   1.000
_cell.length_c   1.000
_cell.angle_alpha   90.00
_cell.angle_beta   90.00
_cell.angle_gamma   90.00
#
_symmetry.space_group_name_H-M   'P 1'
#
loop_
_entity.id
_entity.type
_entity.pdbx_description
1 polymer ?
#
loop_
_entity_poly.entity_id
_entity_poly.type
_entity_poly.pdbx_seq_one_letter_code
_entity_poly.pdbx_strand_id
1 'polypeptide(L)'
;MVKKEIEKKKKKDSGLRWVCVAVALVGVFVAVTMSSKTSSRIPLFSACPCSPGEPKYSGMVEDCCCDYETVNRLNEGVLHPSLQELVKTPFFRYFKVKLWCDCPFWPDDGMCRLRDCSVCECPENEFPESFKKPGRLSLNDLVCQEGKPEAAVDRTLDSKAFRGWTEIDNPWTNDDETDNDEMTYVNLQLNPERYTGYTGPSARRIWDAVYSENCPKYPSEELCQEEKILYKLISGLHSSISVHIAADYLLDEAMNLWGQNLSLLYDRVHKYPDRVRNLYFTFLFVLRAVTKAADYLEQAEYDTGNPIEDLKTQSLIKQLLYNPELQAACPVPFDEAKLWKGQRGPELKQKIQHQFRNISALMDCVGCEKCRLWGKLQVLGLGTALKILFSDDGQENLGRTLQLQRNEVIALMNLLNRLSESVKIANEMGPAAERIVEGSPTLISSLKKVWSKLLKS
;
A
#
# COMPACT_ATOMS: atom_id res chain seq x y z
N MET A 1 -32.71 82.89 -52.55
CA MET A 1 -33.57 81.87 -51.90
C MET A 1 -32.80 80.57 -51.76
N VAL A 2 -31.95 80.48 -50.72
CA VAL A 2 -30.91 79.44 -50.53
C VAL A 2 -31.18 78.63 -49.24
N LYS A 3 -32.46 78.51 -48.84
CA LYS A 3 -32.86 77.91 -47.55
C LYS A 3 -33.77 76.68 -47.63
N LYS A 4 -34.17 76.23 -48.83
CA LYS A 4 -34.99 75.01 -49.04
C LYS A 4 -34.24 73.81 -49.61
N GLU A 5 -32.99 73.97 -50.06
CA GLU A 5 -32.18 72.85 -50.60
C GLU A 5 -31.23 72.21 -49.59
N ILE A 6 -30.86 72.91 -48.50
CA ILE A 6 -29.92 72.38 -47.50
C ILE A 6 -30.60 71.41 -46.50
N GLU A 7 -31.91 71.54 -46.27
CA GLU A 7 -32.66 70.61 -45.39
C GLU A 7 -33.04 69.28 -46.06
N LYS A 8 -33.12 69.20 -47.39
CA LYS A 8 -33.41 67.95 -48.10
C LYS A 8 -32.20 67.00 -48.17
N LYS A 9 -30.97 67.53 -48.12
CA LYS A 9 -29.74 66.72 -48.21
C LYS A 9 -29.35 66.06 -46.89
N LYS A 10 -29.65 66.66 -45.73
CA LYS A 10 -29.33 66.09 -44.40
C LYS A 10 -30.27 64.95 -43.94
N LYS A 11 -31.50 64.87 -44.47
CA LYS A 11 -32.46 63.82 -44.12
C LYS A 11 -32.30 62.51 -44.93
N LYS A 12 -31.63 62.57 -46.08
CA LYS A 12 -31.46 61.39 -46.97
C LYS A 12 -30.28 60.50 -46.57
N ASP A 13 -29.28 61.07 -45.89
CA ASP A 13 -28.02 60.38 -45.54
C ASP A 13 -28.09 59.63 -44.19
N SER A 14 -28.99 60.03 -43.28
CA SER A 14 -29.21 59.29 -42.03
C SER A 14 -30.12 58.07 -42.22
N GLY A 15 -31.04 58.07 -43.19
CA GLY A 15 -31.95 56.95 -43.43
C GLY A 15 -31.25 55.74 -44.07
N LEU A 16 -30.32 55.97 -45.00
CA LEU A 16 -29.63 54.89 -45.72
C LEU A 16 -28.65 54.12 -44.81
N ARG A 17 -28.04 54.82 -43.85
CA ARG A 17 -27.05 54.23 -42.91
C ARG A 17 -27.70 53.29 -41.88
N TRP A 18 -28.94 53.56 -41.45
CA TRP A 18 -29.69 52.67 -40.55
C TRP A 18 -30.30 51.46 -41.28
N VAL A 19 -30.67 51.60 -42.56
CA VAL A 19 -31.18 50.48 -43.37
C VAL A 19 -30.07 49.45 -43.64
N CYS A 20 -28.83 49.88 -43.93
CA CYS A 20 -27.71 48.94 -44.12
C CYS A 20 -27.34 48.17 -42.84
N VAL A 21 -27.42 48.80 -41.66
CA VAL A 21 -27.14 48.15 -40.36
C VAL A 21 -28.27 47.17 -39.99
N ALA A 22 -29.53 47.50 -40.27
CA ALA A 22 -30.65 46.59 -40.03
C ALA A 22 -30.62 45.37 -40.97
N VAL A 23 -30.26 45.53 -42.24
CA VAL A 23 -30.14 44.41 -43.20
C VAL A 23 -28.98 43.48 -42.84
N ALA A 24 -27.86 44.02 -42.34
CA ALA A 24 -26.73 43.21 -41.86
C ALA A 24 -27.08 42.41 -40.60
N LEU A 25 -27.84 42.97 -39.66
CA LEU A 25 -28.26 42.27 -38.43
C LEU A 25 -29.32 41.19 -38.70
N VAL A 26 -30.25 41.42 -39.65
CA VAL A 26 -31.22 40.39 -40.05
C VAL A 26 -30.55 39.26 -40.84
N GLY A 27 -29.54 39.55 -41.67
CA GLY A 27 -28.77 38.52 -42.38
C GLY A 27 -28.01 37.56 -41.46
N VAL A 28 -27.48 38.06 -40.33
CA VAL A 28 -26.79 37.23 -39.32
C VAL A 28 -27.78 36.43 -38.47
N PHE A 29 -28.97 36.97 -38.17
CA PHE A 29 -29.99 36.23 -37.40
C PHE A 29 -30.68 35.12 -38.20
N VAL A 30 -30.79 35.27 -39.53
CA VAL A 30 -31.34 34.22 -40.41
C VAL A 30 -30.34 33.09 -40.66
N ALA A 31 -29.03 33.37 -40.65
CA ALA A 31 -27.99 32.34 -40.75
C ALA A 31 -27.84 31.48 -39.48
N VAL A 32 -28.20 32.00 -38.30
CA VAL A 32 -28.13 31.26 -37.02
C VAL A 32 -29.38 30.40 -36.75
N THR A 33 -30.46 30.56 -37.52
CA THR A 33 -31.73 29.84 -37.31
C THR A 33 -32.00 28.69 -38.31
N MET A 34 -31.04 28.35 -39.19
CA MET A 34 -31.21 27.29 -40.20
C MET A 34 -30.15 26.16 -40.16
N SER A 35 -29.64 25.80 -38.99
CA SER A 35 -28.99 24.49 -38.79
C SER A 35 -29.25 23.95 -37.39
N SER A 36 -30.42 23.33 -37.21
CA SER A 36 -30.64 22.12 -36.39
C SER A 36 -32.14 21.91 -36.13
N LYS A 37 -32.88 21.51 -37.18
CA LYS A 37 -34.11 20.75 -37.00
C LYS A 37 -33.76 19.26 -37.09
N THR A 38 -33.83 18.57 -35.97
CA THR A 38 -34.32 17.20 -35.92
C THR A 38 -35.09 17.03 -34.61
N SER A 39 -36.40 16.96 -34.75
CA SER A 39 -37.40 16.85 -33.68
C SER A 39 -37.78 15.38 -33.51
N SER A 40 -37.82 14.89 -32.26
CA SER A 40 -38.92 13.99 -31.83
C SER A 40 -38.93 13.71 -30.33
N ARG A 41 -39.99 14.22 -29.69
CA ARG A 41 -40.86 13.60 -28.67
C ARG A 41 -40.24 12.96 -27.42
N ILE A 42 -40.55 13.61 -26.31
CA ILE A 42 -40.53 13.16 -24.91
C ILE A 42 -41.26 11.81 -24.74
N PRO A 43 -40.70 10.89 -23.94
CA PRO A 43 -41.49 10.25 -22.90
C PRO A 43 -40.93 10.57 -21.51
N LEU A 44 -41.88 10.96 -20.68
CA LEU A 44 -41.88 11.03 -19.22
C LEU A 44 -41.21 9.80 -18.59
N PHE A 45 -39.98 9.90 -18.08
CA PHE A 45 -39.40 8.88 -17.19
C PHE A 45 -38.44 9.49 -16.14
N SER A 46 -38.77 9.20 -14.88
CA SER A 46 -37.94 9.08 -13.68
C SER A 46 -36.86 10.13 -13.39
N ALA A 47 -37.06 10.84 -12.28
CA ALA A 47 -35.98 11.38 -11.49
C ALA A 47 -34.97 10.26 -11.15
N CYS A 48 -33.72 10.41 -11.62
CA CYS A 48 -32.56 9.76 -11.03
C CYS A 48 -31.73 10.85 -10.33
N PRO A 49 -31.57 10.81 -9.00
CA PRO A 49 -30.53 11.58 -8.33
C PRO A 49 -29.18 10.86 -8.41
N CYS A 50 -28.11 11.63 -8.21
CA CYS A 50 -26.69 11.25 -8.06
C CYS A 50 -25.85 11.26 -9.34
N SER A 51 -25.24 12.42 -9.63
CA SER A 51 -23.88 12.42 -10.20
C SER A 51 -22.94 11.69 -9.21
N PRO A 52 -21.98 10.87 -9.69
CA PRO A 52 -20.86 10.49 -8.85
C PRO A 52 -20.12 11.78 -8.45
N GLY A 53 -19.93 11.98 -7.15
CA GLY A 53 -19.07 13.07 -6.67
C GLY A 53 -17.68 12.95 -7.29
N GLU A 54 -17.02 14.08 -7.51
CA GLU A 54 -15.63 14.10 -7.96
C GLU A 54 -14.78 13.16 -7.08
N PRO A 55 -13.86 12.36 -7.66
CA PRO A 55 -12.98 11.50 -6.87
C PRO A 55 -12.16 12.37 -5.93
N LYS A 56 -12.30 12.11 -4.61
CA LYS A 56 -11.62 12.83 -3.52
C LYS A 56 -10.09 12.84 -3.66
N TYR A 57 -9.54 11.86 -4.38
CA TYR A 57 -8.13 11.79 -4.78
C TYR A 57 -8.05 11.87 -6.30
N SER A 58 -7.60 13.01 -6.79
CA SER A 58 -7.36 13.28 -8.21
C SER A 58 -6.05 14.04 -8.38
N GLY A 59 -5.40 13.87 -9.53
CA GLY A 59 -4.09 14.47 -9.81
C GLY A 59 -2.90 13.62 -9.37
N MET A 60 -1.71 14.24 -9.35
CA MET A 60 -0.44 13.57 -9.08
C MET A 60 -0.30 13.17 -7.61
N VAL A 61 0.24 11.97 -7.36
CA VAL A 61 0.68 11.58 -6.02
C VAL A 61 1.90 12.42 -5.65
N GLU A 62 1.89 13.00 -4.44
CA GLU A 62 2.96 13.89 -3.97
C GLU A 62 4.33 13.18 -4.04
N ASP A 63 5.33 13.87 -4.60
CA ASP A 63 6.70 13.37 -4.84
C ASP A 63 6.82 12.18 -5.80
N CYS A 64 5.73 11.78 -6.47
CA CYS A 64 5.69 10.72 -7.47
C CYS A 64 5.33 11.28 -8.87
N CYS A 65 5.57 10.48 -9.92
CA CYS A 65 5.27 10.88 -11.30
C CYS A 65 3.96 10.29 -11.86
N CYS A 66 3.18 9.62 -11.01
CA CYS A 66 1.92 8.98 -11.40
C CYS A 66 0.73 9.62 -10.69
N ASP A 67 -0.38 9.74 -11.41
CA ASP A 67 -1.65 10.18 -10.85
C ASP A 67 -2.42 9.02 -10.17
N TYR A 68 -3.30 9.36 -9.23
CA TYR A 68 -4.08 8.38 -8.46
C TYR A 68 -4.92 7.45 -9.35
N GLU A 69 -5.50 7.96 -10.44
CA GLU A 69 -6.40 7.21 -11.31
C GLU A 69 -5.63 6.15 -12.12
N THR A 70 -4.48 6.54 -12.65
CA THR A 70 -3.56 5.66 -13.35
C THR A 70 -3.06 4.55 -12.43
N VAL A 71 -2.69 4.90 -11.20
CA VAL A 71 -2.25 3.91 -10.19
C VAL A 71 -3.36 2.91 -9.89
N ASN A 72 -4.59 3.38 -9.67
CA ASN A 72 -5.72 2.50 -9.38
C ASN A 72 -6.03 1.54 -10.53
N ARG A 73 -6.12 2.07 -11.76
CA ARG A 73 -6.37 1.25 -12.96
C ARG A 73 -5.29 0.20 -13.17
N LEU A 74 -4.03 0.59 -13.05
CA LEU A 74 -2.88 -0.30 -13.22
C LEU A 74 -2.84 -1.38 -12.13
N ASN A 75 -3.13 -0.98 -10.89
CA ASN A 75 -3.13 -1.89 -9.76
C ASN A 75 -4.25 -2.93 -9.91
N GLU A 76 -5.47 -2.51 -10.24
CA GLU A 76 -6.61 -3.41 -10.40
C GLU A 76 -6.48 -4.35 -11.60
N GLY A 77 -6.04 -3.81 -12.76
CA GLY A 77 -5.98 -4.57 -14.00
C GLY A 77 -4.76 -5.49 -14.15
N VAL A 78 -3.62 -5.11 -13.58
CA VAL A 78 -2.34 -5.78 -13.86
C VAL A 78 -1.63 -6.22 -12.58
N LEU A 79 -1.28 -5.29 -11.69
CA LEU A 79 -0.38 -5.59 -10.59
C LEU A 79 -1.02 -6.53 -9.57
N HIS A 80 -2.23 -6.23 -9.11
CA HIS A 80 -2.90 -6.99 -8.06
C HIS A 80 -3.12 -8.46 -8.46
N PRO A 81 -3.70 -8.80 -9.64
CA PRO A 81 -3.84 -10.19 -10.06
C PRO A 81 -2.50 -10.93 -10.18
N SER A 82 -1.49 -10.32 -10.79
CA SER A 82 -0.17 -10.94 -10.95
C SER A 82 0.54 -11.17 -9.62
N LEU A 83 0.48 -10.20 -8.70
CA LEU A 83 1.07 -10.32 -7.36
C LEU A 83 0.37 -11.40 -6.53
N GLN A 84 -0.96 -11.52 -6.64
CA GLN A 84 -1.74 -12.55 -5.96
C GLN A 84 -1.37 -13.97 -6.40
N GLU A 85 -1.06 -14.18 -7.68
CA GLU A 85 -0.58 -15.47 -8.16
C GLU A 85 0.87 -15.73 -7.72
N LEU A 86 1.70 -14.69 -7.75
CA LEU A 86 3.12 -14.79 -7.39
C LEU A 86 3.33 -15.17 -5.91
N VAL A 87 2.65 -14.51 -4.97
CA VAL A 87 2.85 -14.77 -3.53
C VAL A 87 2.35 -16.15 -3.08
N LYS A 88 1.61 -16.86 -3.93
CA LYS A 88 1.13 -18.22 -3.68
C LYS A 88 2.15 -19.29 -4.06
N THR A 89 3.16 -18.95 -4.86
CA THR A 89 4.16 -19.93 -5.27
C THR A 89 5.02 -20.39 -4.08
N PRO A 90 5.60 -21.60 -4.12
CA PRO A 90 6.42 -22.12 -3.03
C PRO A 90 7.55 -21.19 -2.62
N PHE A 91 8.18 -20.49 -3.59
CA PHE A 91 9.27 -19.58 -3.30
C PHE A 91 8.82 -18.41 -2.41
N PHE A 92 7.68 -17.78 -2.72
CA PHE A 92 7.22 -16.55 -2.06
C PHE A 92 6.31 -16.78 -0.84
N ARG A 93 5.73 -17.97 -0.69
CA ARG A 93 4.81 -18.26 0.42
C ARG A 93 5.51 -18.60 1.74
N TYR A 94 6.78 -19.02 1.69
CA TYR A 94 7.54 -19.45 2.86
C TYR A 94 8.59 -18.42 3.27
N PHE A 95 8.35 -17.76 4.41
CA PHE A 95 9.23 -16.74 4.98
C PHE A 95 9.98 -17.32 6.18
N LYS A 96 11.31 -17.14 6.20
CA LYS A 96 12.16 -17.57 7.31
C LYS A 96 12.25 -16.44 8.33
N VAL A 97 11.88 -16.70 9.58
CA VAL A 97 11.81 -15.65 10.61
C VAL A 97 12.09 -16.20 12.00
N LYS A 98 12.65 -15.35 12.86
CA LYS A 98 12.75 -15.59 14.30
C LYS A 98 11.54 -14.97 15.02
N LEU A 99 10.63 -15.81 15.50
CA LEU A 99 9.41 -15.36 16.20
C LEU A 99 9.63 -15.24 17.71
N TRP A 100 10.56 -15.98 18.28
CA TRP A 100 10.89 -15.95 19.71
C TRP A 100 12.17 -15.15 19.93
N CYS A 101 12.00 -13.90 20.35
CA CYS A 101 13.09 -13.00 20.73
C CYS A 101 12.69 -12.28 22.02
N ASP A 102 13.67 -12.07 22.90
CA ASP A 102 13.53 -11.11 23.99
C ASP A 102 13.56 -9.69 23.41
N CYS A 103 12.63 -8.85 23.83
CA CYS A 103 12.63 -7.44 23.45
C CYS A 103 13.86 -6.73 24.04
N PRO A 104 14.73 -6.11 23.23
CA PRO A 104 15.94 -5.46 23.74
C PRO A 104 15.67 -4.13 24.47
N PHE A 105 14.46 -3.58 24.37
CA PHE A 105 14.12 -2.25 24.86
C PHE A 105 13.31 -2.25 26.17
N TRP A 106 12.46 -3.25 26.41
CA TRP A 106 11.66 -3.36 27.64
C TRP A 106 11.22 -4.81 27.90
N PRO A 107 10.95 -5.19 29.16
CA PRO A 107 10.37 -6.50 29.47
C PRO A 107 9.01 -6.66 28.78
N ASP A 108 8.80 -7.82 28.16
CA ASP A 108 7.60 -8.10 27.37
C ASP A 108 6.33 -8.00 28.24
N ASP A 109 5.35 -7.23 27.76
CA ASP A 109 4.06 -7.01 28.40
C ASP A 109 2.88 -7.52 27.56
N GLY A 110 3.15 -8.10 26.39
CA GLY A 110 2.16 -8.46 25.40
C GLY A 110 1.69 -9.90 25.50
N MET A 111 0.73 -10.20 26.38
CA MET A 111 -0.02 -11.46 26.26
C MET A 111 -1.01 -11.35 25.11
N CYS A 112 -0.95 -12.28 24.15
CA CYS A 112 -1.93 -12.26 23.10
C CYS A 112 -3.31 -12.68 23.58
N ARG A 113 -4.30 -11.80 23.38
CA ARG A 113 -5.65 -11.96 23.95
C ARG A 113 -6.57 -12.84 23.12
N LEU A 114 -6.30 -13.00 21.83
CA LEU A 114 -7.11 -13.81 20.91
C LEU A 114 -6.36 -15.07 20.49
N ARG A 115 -7.09 -16.18 20.33
CA ARG A 115 -6.56 -17.47 19.85
C ARG A 115 -5.95 -17.35 18.45
N ASP A 116 -6.48 -16.47 17.61
CA ASP A 116 -6.04 -16.22 16.24
C ASP A 116 -4.75 -15.42 16.10
N CYS A 117 -4.13 -15.06 17.21
CA CYS A 117 -2.92 -14.26 17.23
C CYS A 117 -1.62 -15.06 17.08
N SER A 118 -1.66 -16.34 17.47
CA SER A 118 -0.53 -17.26 17.35
C SER A 118 -0.34 -17.69 15.91
N VAL A 119 0.91 -17.85 15.49
CA VAL A 119 1.26 -18.27 14.13
C VAL A 119 0.92 -19.75 13.97
N CYS A 120 0.09 -20.06 12.97
CA CYS A 120 -0.32 -21.41 12.61
C CYS A 120 0.79 -22.17 11.89
N GLU A 121 0.82 -23.47 12.12
CA GLU A 121 1.95 -24.33 11.83
C GLU A 121 1.71 -25.21 10.56
N CYS A 122 2.75 -25.51 9.76
CA CYS A 122 2.62 -26.29 8.52
C CYS A 122 2.90 -27.79 8.69
N PRO A 123 2.11 -28.68 8.07
CA PRO A 123 2.37 -30.12 8.11
C PRO A 123 3.56 -30.52 7.21
N GLU A 124 4.35 -31.51 7.67
CA GLU A 124 5.56 -32.01 6.98
C GLU A 124 5.30 -32.52 5.55
N ASN A 125 4.05 -32.84 5.20
CA ASN A 125 3.67 -33.34 3.88
C ASN A 125 3.67 -32.26 2.78
N GLU A 126 3.55 -30.98 3.13
CA GLU A 126 3.48 -29.86 2.17
C GLU A 126 4.84 -29.38 1.64
N PHE A 127 5.93 -29.80 2.28
CA PHE A 127 7.27 -29.43 1.84
C PHE A 127 7.76 -30.37 0.72
N PRO A 128 8.44 -29.85 -0.32
CA PRO A 128 9.12 -30.70 -1.31
C PRO A 128 10.08 -31.69 -0.60
N GLU A 129 10.29 -32.88 -1.16
CA GLU A 129 11.06 -33.95 -0.48
C GLU A 129 12.50 -33.54 -0.12
N SER A 130 13.07 -32.58 -0.84
CA SER A 130 14.37 -31.96 -0.56
C SER A 130 14.46 -31.24 0.80
N PHE A 131 13.33 -30.91 1.41
CA PHE A 131 13.24 -30.17 2.68
C PHE A 131 13.07 -31.07 3.91
N LYS A 132 12.77 -32.36 3.72
CA LYS A 132 12.43 -33.27 4.83
C LYS A 132 13.68 -33.96 5.39
N LYS A 133 13.87 -33.96 6.72
CA LYS A 133 14.88 -34.80 7.38
C LYS A 133 14.31 -36.18 7.74
N PRO A 134 15.13 -37.25 7.79
CA PRO A 134 14.73 -38.50 8.39
C PRO A 134 14.97 -38.46 9.91
N GLY A 135 13.95 -38.08 10.68
CA GLY A 135 13.73 -38.62 12.02
C GLY A 135 13.78 -37.69 13.25
N ARG A 136 12.79 -37.95 14.11
CA ARG A 136 12.61 -37.63 15.56
C ARG A 136 12.19 -36.21 15.94
N LEU A 137 10.87 -36.04 16.14
CA LEU A 137 10.33 -35.20 17.20
C LEU A 137 9.27 -35.97 18.03
N SER A 138 9.37 -35.81 19.35
CA SER A 138 8.52 -36.43 20.37
C SER A 138 7.20 -35.65 20.49
N LEU A 139 6.09 -36.37 20.47
CA LEU A 139 4.73 -35.88 20.15
C LEU A 139 3.95 -35.25 21.33
N ASN A 140 4.60 -34.82 22.42
CA ASN A 140 3.89 -34.75 23.71
C ASN A 140 3.62 -33.38 24.34
N ASP A 141 3.87 -32.22 23.73
CA ASP A 141 3.62 -30.94 24.43
C ASP A 141 3.16 -29.73 23.58
N LEU A 142 2.39 -29.93 22.51
CA LEU A 142 1.88 -28.80 21.70
C LEU A 142 0.37 -28.92 21.45
N VAL A 143 -0.42 -28.36 22.36
CA VAL A 143 -1.88 -28.20 22.18
C VAL A 143 -2.17 -26.80 21.66
N CYS A 144 -2.16 -26.65 20.34
CA CYS A 144 -2.97 -25.65 19.65
C CYS A 144 -4.06 -26.39 18.87
N GLN A 145 -5.31 -26.24 19.32
CA GLN A 145 -6.55 -26.89 18.83
C GLN A 145 -6.70 -28.40 19.12
N GLU A 146 -7.41 -28.72 20.22
CA GLU A 146 -8.26 -29.92 20.25
C GLU A 146 -9.33 -29.78 19.16
N GLY A 147 -9.16 -30.51 18.05
CA GLY A 147 -10.20 -30.67 17.03
C GLY A 147 -9.73 -30.95 15.60
N LYS A 148 -8.47 -30.65 15.24
CA LYS A 148 -7.86 -31.07 13.96
C LYS A 148 -6.36 -31.33 14.17
N PRO A 149 -5.87 -32.57 13.98
CA PRO A 149 -4.49 -32.95 14.29
C PRO A 149 -3.45 -32.46 13.25
N GLU A 150 -3.63 -31.26 12.70
CA GLU A 150 -3.01 -30.83 11.43
C GLU A 150 -2.15 -29.56 11.54
N ALA A 151 -1.81 -29.10 12.75
CA ALA A 151 -1.08 -27.84 12.96
C ALA A 151 0.05 -27.98 14.00
N ALA A 152 1.15 -28.65 13.60
CA ALA A 152 2.42 -28.69 14.33
C ALA A 152 3.55 -27.98 13.54
N VAL A 153 4.39 -27.13 14.16
CA VAL A 153 5.50 -26.36 13.55
C VAL A 153 6.67 -27.28 13.58
N ASP A 154 7.22 -27.52 12.39
CA ASP A 154 8.48 -28.20 12.26
C ASP A 154 9.64 -27.19 12.41
N ARG A 155 10.37 -27.32 13.53
CA ARG A 155 11.60 -26.57 13.84
C ARG A 155 12.85 -27.18 13.18
N THR A 156 12.72 -28.16 12.30
CA THR A 156 13.85 -29.00 11.83
C THR A 156 14.30 -28.81 10.39
N LEU A 157 13.71 -27.84 9.67
CA LEU A 157 14.01 -27.61 8.25
C LEU A 157 15.48 -27.20 8.03
N ASP A 158 16.18 -28.01 7.24
CA ASP A 158 17.61 -27.88 6.94
C ASP A 158 17.88 -26.69 5.99
N SER A 159 18.95 -25.96 6.26
CA SER A 159 19.63 -24.97 5.40
C SER A 159 19.94 -25.43 3.96
N LYS A 160 19.76 -26.73 3.65
CA LYS A 160 20.21 -27.36 2.39
C LYS A 160 19.23 -27.29 1.24
N ALA A 161 18.03 -26.76 1.44
CA ALA A 161 16.97 -26.81 0.44
C ALA A 161 16.94 -25.59 -0.50
N PHE A 162 17.67 -24.51 -0.19
CA PHE A 162 17.83 -23.35 -1.06
C PHE A 162 19.32 -23.13 -1.34
N ARG A 163 19.77 -23.46 -2.56
CA ARG A 163 21.15 -23.20 -3.00
C ARG A 163 21.19 -21.87 -3.77
N GLY A 164 22.37 -21.23 -3.82
CA GLY A 164 22.65 -20.10 -4.73
C GLY A 164 22.43 -18.69 -4.19
N TRP A 165 21.74 -18.51 -3.06
CA TRP A 165 21.52 -17.19 -2.45
C TRP A 165 22.68 -16.81 -1.51
N THR A 166 23.10 -15.55 -1.55
CA THR A 166 24.18 -15.05 -0.71
C THR A 166 23.67 -14.73 0.70
N GLU A 167 24.36 -15.22 1.73
CA GLU A 167 24.05 -14.93 3.15
C GLU A 167 24.86 -13.71 3.63
N ILE A 168 24.60 -12.53 3.07
CA ILE A 168 25.19 -11.27 3.54
C ILE A 168 24.13 -10.48 4.31
N ASP A 169 24.46 -10.11 5.54
CA ASP A 169 23.61 -9.30 6.40
C ASP A 169 23.08 -8.03 5.70
N ASN A 170 21.77 -7.80 5.80
CA ASN A 170 21.15 -6.63 5.22
C ASN A 170 21.48 -5.40 6.07
N PRO A 171 22.21 -4.42 5.51
CA PRO A 171 22.70 -3.33 6.32
C PRO A 171 21.60 -2.33 6.71
N TRP A 172 20.34 -2.54 6.31
CA TRP A 172 19.17 -1.72 6.67
C TRP A 172 18.31 -2.30 7.79
N THR A 173 18.48 -3.57 8.13
CA THR A 173 17.70 -4.25 9.17
C THR A 173 18.62 -4.78 10.27
N ASN A 174 18.03 -5.14 11.41
CA ASN A 174 18.74 -5.70 12.57
C ASN A 174 18.69 -7.24 12.59
N ASP A 175 18.02 -7.89 11.64
CA ASP A 175 17.90 -9.34 11.63
C ASP A 175 19.21 -10.01 11.20
N ASP A 176 19.86 -10.69 12.13
CA ASP A 176 21.00 -11.58 11.89
C ASP A 176 20.52 -12.89 11.27
N GLU A 177 20.07 -12.84 10.01
CA GLU A 177 19.74 -14.03 9.20
C GLU A 177 20.88 -15.06 9.09
N THR A 178 22.06 -14.70 9.58
CA THR A 178 23.25 -15.53 9.71
C THR A 178 23.24 -16.49 10.91
N ASP A 179 22.41 -16.25 11.94
CA ASP A 179 22.25 -17.18 13.06
C ASP A 179 21.12 -18.18 12.77
N ASN A 180 21.50 -19.33 12.21
CA ASN A 180 20.58 -20.35 11.72
C ASN A 180 19.92 -21.18 12.84
N ASP A 181 20.40 -21.10 14.07
CA ASP A 181 20.04 -22.08 15.12
C ASP A 181 18.63 -21.86 15.71
N GLU A 182 17.99 -20.71 15.48
CA GLU A 182 16.68 -20.36 16.04
C GLU A 182 15.62 -19.90 15.02
N MET A 183 15.91 -19.99 13.71
CA MET A 183 14.98 -19.53 12.66
C MET A 183 13.97 -20.59 12.24
N THR A 184 12.74 -20.17 11.97
CA THR A 184 11.64 -21.06 11.53
C THR A 184 11.06 -20.60 10.20
N TYR A 185 10.66 -21.54 9.33
CA TYR A 185 9.91 -21.22 8.12
C TYR A 185 8.41 -21.17 8.40
N VAL A 186 7.78 -20.07 8.00
CA VAL A 186 6.35 -19.84 8.18
C VAL A 186 5.67 -19.72 6.82
N ASN A 187 4.56 -20.43 6.63
CA ASN A 187 3.70 -20.25 5.47
C ASN A 187 2.77 -19.05 5.67
N LEU A 188 2.97 -18.03 4.85
CA LEU A 188 2.22 -16.77 4.89
C LEU A 188 0.75 -16.95 4.50
N GLN A 189 0.40 -17.98 3.72
CA GLN A 189 -0.99 -18.24 3.30
C GLN A 189 -1.86 -18.76 4.45
N LEU A 190 -1.27 -19.52 5.38
CA LEU A 190 -1.96 -19.98 6.61
C LEU A 190 -1.97 -18.91 7.70
N ASN A 191 -1.15 -17.86 7.54
CA ASN A 191 -0.97 -16.79 8.50
C ASN A 191 -1.24 -15.43 7.86
N PRO A 192 -2.46 -15.17 7.35
CA PRO A 192 -2.76 -13.89 6.70
C PRO A 192 -2.71 -12.71 7.69
N GLU A 193 -2.37 -11.53 7.18
CA GLU A 193 -2.47 -10.27 7.92
C GLU A 193 -3.94 -9.89 8.06
N ARG A 194 -4.47 -9.95 9.29
CA ARG A 194 -5.87 -9.65 9.61
C ARG A 194 -6.03 -9.13 11.03
N TYR A 195 -7.26 -8.85 11.47
CA TYR A 195 -7.51 -8.47 12.85
C TYR A 195 -7.07 -9.56 13.85
N THR A 196 -6.18 -9.19 14.78
CA THR A 196 -5.68 -10.08 15.85
C THR A 196 -6.08 -9.64 17.26
N GLY A 197 -6.83 -8.54 17.40
CA GLY A 197 -7.16 -7.94 18.69
C GLY A 197 -5.99 -7.28 19.42
N TYR A 198 -4.81 -7.18 18.78
CA TYR A 198 -3.67 -6.45 19.34
C TYR A 198 -3.97 -4.94 19.40
N THR A 199 -4.11 -4.41 20.61
CA THR A 199 -4.54 -3.02 20.86
C THR A 199 -4.04 -2.52 22.22
N GLY A 200 -4.35 -1.27 22.56
CA GLY A 200 -4.09 -0.68 23.86
C GLY A 200 -2.65 -0.15 24.03
N PRO A 201 -2.18 0.00 25.28
CA PRO A 201 -0.89 0.63 25.59
C PRO A 201 0.32 -0.06 24.94
N SER A 202 0.32 -1.39 24.84
CA SER A 202 1.44 -2.15 24.25
C SER A 202 1.59 -1.85 22.76
N ALA A 203 0.51 -1.98 21.98
CA ALA A 203 0.50 -1.61 20.55
C ALA A 203 0.83 -0.13 20.32
N ARG A 204 0.32 0.77 21.18
CA ARG A 204 0.60 2.20 21.09
C ARG A 204 2.07 2.50 21.37
N ARG A 205 2.68 1.87 22.37
CA ARG A 205 4.10 2.04 22.71
C ARG A 205 5.01 1.71 21.52
N ILE A 206 4.71 0.62 20.81
CA ILE A 206 5.47 0.23 19.61
C ILE A 206 5.41 1.33 18.56
N TRP A 207 4.21 1.79 18.18
CA TRP A 207 4.09 2.85 17.18
C TRP A 207 4.71 4.16 17.64
N ASP A 208 4.50 4.55 18.91
CA ASP A 208 5.11 5.76 19.47
C ASP A 208 6.64 5.69 19.41
N ALA A 209 7.25 4.52 19.67
CA ALA A 209 8.68 4.30 19.52
C ALA A 209 9.12 4.38 18.05
N VAL A 210 8.44 3.69 17.13
CA VAL A 210 8.74 3.71 15.70
C VAL A 210 8.68 5.14 15.12
N TYR A 211 7.66 5.93 15.47
CA TYR A 211 7.58 7.33 15.01
C TYR A 211 8.59 8.24 15.71
N SER A 212 9.03 7.91 16.94
CA SER A 212 10.04 8.69 17.66
C SER A 212 11.45 8.52 17.06
N GLU A 213 11.73 7.40 16.39
CA GLU A 213 12.98 7.22 15.63
C GLU A 213 13.10 8.20 14.45
N ASN A 214 11.97 8.70 13.91
CA ASN A 214 11.95 9.48 12.67
C ASN A 214 12.40 10.95 12.80
N CYS A 215 12.18 11.63 13.94
CA CYS A 215 12.78 12.95 14.24
C CYS A 215 12.89 13.16 15.78
N PRO A 216 14.09 13.26 16.37
CA PRO A 216 14.24 13.58 17.79
C PRO A 216 13.73 15.00 18.09
N LYS A 217 13.16 15.21 19.29
CA LYS A 217 12.44 16.43 19.73
C LYS A 217 13.29 17.72 19.88
N TYR A 218 14.25 18.01 19.00
CA TYR A 218 15.02 19.27 19.01
C TYR A 218 14.77 20.14 17.76
N PRO A 219 14.71 21.48 17.89
CA PRO A 219 14.03 22.35 16.94
C PRO A 219 15.03 22.97 15.95
N SER A 220 15.10 22.40 14.76
CA SER A 220 15.43 23.17 13.58
C SER A 220 14.57 22.62 12.45
N GLU A 221 13.54 23.39 12.09
CA GLU A 221 12.51 23.05 11.10
C GLU A 221 13.09 22.71 9.70
N GLU A 222 14.35 23.04 9.46
CA GLU A 222 15.09 22.75 8.23
C GLU A 222 15.66 21.32 8.15
N LEU A 223 15.78 20.58 9.28
CA LEU A 223 16.40 19.25 9.32
C LEU A 223 15.40 18.07 9.18
N CYS A 224 14.10 18.25 9.47
CA CYS A 224 13.13 17.15 9.27
C CYS A 224 12.48 17.13 7.85
N GLN A 225 12.86 18.00 6.89
CA GLN A 225 12.26 17.98 5.54
C GLN A 225 12.63 16.71 4.75
N GLU A 226 13.87 16.24 4.87
CA GLU A 226 14.36 14.98 4.27
C GLU A 226 13.93 13.74 5.10
N GLU A 227 13.57 13.93 6.38
CA GLU A 227 12.96 12.92 7.26
C GLU A 227 11.46 12.71 6.99
N LYS A 228 10.84 13.54 6.13
CA LYS A 228 9.46 13.34 5.69
C LYS A 228 9.26 11.99 5.02
N ILE A 229 10.29 11.41 4.40
CA ILE A 229 10.11 10.20 3.59
C ILE A 229 10.06 8.96 4.45
N LEU A 230 10.93 8.85 5.44
CA LEU A 230 10.79 7.77 6.42
C LEU A 230 9.43 7.87 7.14
N TYR A 231 8.99 9.08 7.48
CA TYR A 231 7.63 9.30 8.00
C TYR A 231 6.54 8.86 7.02
N LYS A 232 6.60 9.25 5.74
CA LYS A 232 5.63 8.85 4.71
C LYS A 232 5.61 7.33 4.54
N LEU A 233 6.78 6.67 4.50
CA LEU A 233 6.91 5.21 4.38
C LEU A 233 6.26 4.49 5.55
N ILE A 234 6.62 4.86 6.78
CA ILE A 234 6.05 4.28 8.01
C ILE A 234 4.56 4.59 8.14
N SER A 235 4.13 5.80 7.78
CA SER A 235 2.72 6.19 7.80
C SER A 235 1.90 5.43 6.77
N GLY A 236 2.42 5.20 5.57
CA GLY A 236 1.78 4.39 4.55
C GLY A 236 1.72 2.91 4.95
N LEU A 237 2.78 2.38 5.57
CA LEU A 237 2.78 1.02 6.11
C LEU A 237 1.75 0.85 7.24
N HIS A 238 1.72 1.76 8.21
CA HIS A 238 0.73 1.76 9.28
C HIS A 238 -0.71 1.87 8.75
N SER A 239 -0.90 2.62 7.67
CA SER A 239 -2.18 2.71 6.96
C SER A 239 -2.55 1.39 6.28
N SER A 240 -1.60 0.75 5.60
CA SER A 240 -1.76 -0.59 5.00
C SER A 240 -2.23 -1.62 6.03
N ILE A 241 -1.56 -1.70 7.19
CA ILE A 241 -1.95 -2.60 8.28
C ILE A 241 -3.38 -2.30 8.76
N SER A 242 -3.72 -1.02 8.93
CA SER A 242 -5.06 -0.60 9.35
C SER A 242 -6.14 -0.96 8.32
N VAL A 243 -5.82 -0.91 7.03
CA VAL A 243 -6.73 -1.32 5.94
C VAL A 243 -6.98 -2.82 6.00
N HIS A 244 -5.94 -3.66 6.14
CA HIS A 244 -6.11 -5.12 6.25
C HIS A 244 -6.92 -5.52 7.47
N ILE A 245 -6.63 -4.91 8.63
CA ILE A 245 -7.41 -5.13 9.86
C ILE A 245 -8.89 -4.81 9.63
N ALA A 246 -9.19 -3.72 8.92
CA ALA A 246 -10.57 -3.34 8.64
C ALA A 246 -11.23 -4.22 7.56
N ALA A 247 -10.47 -4.77 6.62
CA ALA A 247 -10.98 -5.64 5.56
C ALA A 247 -11.32 -7.04 6.06
N ASP A 248 -10.50 -7.60 6.94
CA ASP A 248 -10.70 -8.91 7.57
C ASP A 248 -10.77 -8.77 9.10
N TYR A 249 -11.94 -8.29 9.56
CA TYR A 249 -12.23 -7.99 10.95
C TYR A 249 -13.15 -9.06 11.57
N LEU A 250 -12.91 -9.41 12.83
CA LEU A 250 -13.81 -10.28 13.59
C LEU A 250 -15.05 -9.50 14.03
N LEU A 251 -16.15 -9.64 13.29
CA LEU A 251 -17.41 -8.92 13.54
C LEU A 251 -18.16 -9.49 14.74
N ASP A 252 -18.13 -10.80 14.91
CA ASP A 252 -18.76 -11.51 16.02
C ASP A 252 -17.87 -12.67 16.48
N GLU A 253 -17.38 -12.57 17.72
CA GLU A 253 -16.51 -13.58 18.34
C GLU A 253 -17.27 -14.88 18.67
N ALA A 254 -18.54 -14.80 19.05
CA ALA A 254 -19.33 -15.98 19.41
C ALA A 254 -19.71 -16.83 18.19
N MET A 255 -19.96 -16.18 17.05
CA MET A 255 -20.28 -16.84 15.78
C MET A 255 -19.06 -17.08 14.89
N ASN A 256 -17.87 -16.65 15.31
CA ASN A 256 -16.64 -16.63 14.50
C ASN A 256 -16.86 -16.02 13.10
N LEU A 257 -17.59 -14.90 13.05
CA LEU A 257 -17.96 -14.24 11.81
C LEU A 257 -16.92 -13.18 11.44
N TRP A 258 -16.24 -13.41 10.32
CA TRP A 258 -15.23 -12.50 9.75
C TRP A 258 -15.83 -11.68 8.61
N GLY A 259 -15.41 -10.42 8.49
CA GLY A 259 -15.85 -9.54 7.41
C GLY A 259 -15.31 -8.13 7.51
N GLN A 260 -15.86 -7.24 6.69
CA GLN A 260 -15.38 -5.87 6.55
C GLN A 260 -15.97 -4.94 7.61
N ASN A 261 -15.12 -4.17 8.28
CA ASN A 261 -15.49 -3.12 9.23
C ASN A 261 -15.23 -1.73 8.65
N LEU A 262 -16.21 -1.20 7.91
CA LEU A 262 -16.12 0.08 7.22
C LEU A 262 -16.01 1.28 8.16
N SER A 263 -16.56 1.21 9.38
CA SER A 263 -16.39 2.27 10.39
C SER A 263 -14.92 2.37 10.83
N LEU A 264 -14.29 1.21 11.07
CA LEU A 264 -12.87 1.17 11.44
C LEU A 264 -11.98 1.68 10.30
N LEU A 265 -12.28 1.29 9.06
CA LEU A 265 -11.58 1.79 7.87
C LEU A 265 -11.67 3.32 7.76
N TYR A 266 -12.85 3.89 7.99
CA TYR A 266 -13.02 5.34 7.99
C TYR A 266 -12.22 5.99 9.12
N ASP A 267 -12.43 5.56 10.36
CA ASP A 267 -11.86 6.19 11.55
C ASP A 267 -10.34 6.14 11.60
N ARG A 268 -9.74 5.06 11.08
CA ARG A 268 -8.28 4.86 11.08
C ARG A 268 -7.61 5.38 9.82
N VAL A 269 -8.29 5.42 8.67
CA VAL A 269 -7.65 5.73 7.38
C VAL A 269 -8.34 6.90 6.68
N HIS A 270 -9.58 6.77 6.21
CA HIS A 270 -10.21 7.79 5.34
C HIS A 270 -10.50 9.14 6.00
N LYS A 271 -10.65 9.16 7.33
CA LYS A 271 -10.76 10.40 8.11
C LYS A 271 -9.52 11.29 7.98
N TYR A 272 -8.36 10.71 7.66
CA TYR A 272 -7.08 11.40 7.56
C TYR A 272 -6.52 11.30 6.13
N PRO A 273 -6.76 12.30 5.25
CA PRO A 273 -6.32 12.23 3.85
C PRO A 273 -4.83 11.96 3.68
N ASP A 274 -3.99 12.49 4.58
CA ASP A 274 -2.54 12.28 4.54
C ASP A 274 -2.16 10.80 4.69
N ARG A 275 -2.92 10.00 5.42
CA ARG A 275 -2.69 8.55 5.56
C ARG A 275 -2.91 7.83 4.24
N VAL A 276 -3.95 8.21 3.50
CA VAL A 276 -4.21 7.68 2.15
C VAL A 276 -3.13 8.13 1.19
N ARG A 277 -2.72 9.41 1.23
CA ARG A 277 -1.61 9.90 0.38
C ARG A 277 -0.32 9.11 0.66
N ASN A 278 0.02 8.90 1.92
CA ASN A 278 1.20 8.16 2.34
C ASN A 278 1.11 6.67 1.94
N LEU A 279 -0.08 6.06 1.95
CA LEU A 279 -0.27 4.70 1.46
C LEU A 279 0.11 4.58 -0.04
N TYR A 280 -0.39 5.49 -0.88
CA TYR A 280 -0.05 5.51 -2.31
C TYR A 280 1.43 5.83 -2.53
N PHE A 281 1.99 6.75 -1.75
CA PHE A 281 3.42 7.06 -1.78
C PHE A 281 4.26 5.80 -1.50
N THR A 282 3.97 5.08 -0.41
CA THR A 282 4.69 3.84 -0.05
C THR A 282 4.52 2.76 -1.12
N PHE A 283 3.33 2.61 -1.69
CA PHE A 283 3.08 1.69 -2.81
C PHE A 283 3.97 2.01 -4.01
N LEU A 284 3.99 3.26 -4.46
CA LEU A 284 4.80 3.69 -5.60
C LEU A 284 6.31 3.62 -5.33
N PHE A 285 6.73 3.90 -4.09
CA PHE A 285 8.11 3.77 -3.66
C PHE A 285 8.60 2.32 -3.78
N VAL A 286 7.83 1.36 -3.26
CA VAL A 286 8.15 -0.08 -3.36
C VAL A 286 8.07 -0.57 -4.81
N LEU A 287 7.08 -0.11 -5.57
CA LEU A 287 6.96 -0.43 -7.00
C LEU A 287 8.18 0.09 -7.79
N ARG A 288 8.69 1.28 -7.44
CA ARG A 288 9.93 1.81 -8.04
C ARG A 288 11.13 0.92 -7.71
N ALA A 289 11.25 0.45 -6.47
CA ALA A 289 12.34 -0.46 -6.10
C ALA A 289 12.28 -1.77 -6.90
N VAL A 290 11.10 -2.37 -7.05
CA VAL A 290 10.92 -3.59 -7.85
C VAL A 290 11.27 -3.37 -9.32
N THR A 291 10.82 -2.25 -9.92
CA THR A 291 11.14 -1.94 -11.32
C THR A 291 12.61 -1.57 -11.53
N LYS A 292 13.28 -0.94 -10.56
CA LYS A 292 14.73 -0.67 -10.60
C LYS A 292 15.55 -1.96 -10.48
N ALA A 293 15.09 -2.94 -9.71
CA ALA A 293 15.75 -4.24 -9.56
C ALA A 293 15.37 -5.27 -10.64
N ALA A 294 14.70 -4.87 -11.73
CA ALA A 294 14.16 -5.79 -12.73
C ALA A 294 15.21 -6.78 -13.29
N ASP A 295 16.38 -6.29 -13.71
CA ASP A 295 17.45 -7.12 -14.26
C ASP A 295 17.95 -8.17 -13.25
N TYR A 296 18.03 -7.80 -11.97
CA TYR A 296 18.43 -8.70 -10.89
C TYR A 296 17.34 -9.75 -10.62
N LEU A 297 16.09 -9.32 -10.49
CA LEU A 297 14.95 -10.20 -10.22
C LEU A 297 14.70 -11.18 -11.38
N GLU A 298 15.01 -10.82 -12.61
CA GLU A 298 14.93 -11.73 -13.76
C GLU A 298 15.97 -12.86 -13.68
N GLN A 299 17.19 -12.53 -13.26
CA GLN A 299 18.35 -13.44 -13.20
C GLN A 299 18.43 -14.24 -11.90
N ALA A 300 17.61 -13.89 -10.90
CA ALA A 300 17.57 -14.56 -9.60
C ALA A 300 17.18 -16.04 -9.69
N GLU A 301 17.71 -16.84 -8.77
CA GLU A 301 17.46 -18.28 -8.70
C GLU A 301 16.26 -18.59 -7.81
N TYR A 302 15.13 -18.99 -8.40
CA TYR A 302 13.90 -19.32 -7.69
C TYR A 302 13.79 -20.81 -7.31
N ASP A 303 14.92 -21.52 -7.16
CA ASP A 303 14.95 -22.97 -6.90
C ASP A 303 14.26 -23.31 -5.57
N THR A 304 13.23 -24.13 -5.64
CA THR A 304 12.53 -24.73 -4.49
C THR A 304 12.56 -26.25 -4.55
N GLY A 305 13.40 -26.84 -5.40
CA GLY A 305 13.45 -28.28 -5.63
C GLY A 305 12.28 -28.83 -6.46
N ASN A 306 11.36 -27.97 -6.93
CA ASN A 306 10.29 -28.35 -7.85
C ASN A 306 10.40 -27.55 -9.16
N PRO A 307 11.01 -28.13 -10.21
CA PRO A 307 11.34 -27.39 -11.42
C PRO A 307 10.11 -26.82 -12.15
N ILE A 308 8.93 -27.45 -11.99
CA ILE A 308 7.70 -26.96 -12.64
C ILE A 308 7.21 -25.68 -11.97
N GLU A 309 7.18 -25.64 -10.64
CA GLU A 309 6.79 -24.45 -9.86
C GLU A 309 7.84 -23.34 -9.93
N ASP A 310 9.12 -23.71 -10.05
CA ASP A 310 10.22 -22.75 -10.16
C ASP A 310 10.19 -22.03 -11.52
N LEU A 311 9.98 -22.77 -12.61
CA LEU A 311 9.77 -22.20 -13.96
C LEU A 311 8.53 -21.31 -14.01
N LYS A 312 7.44 -21.72 -13.34
CA LYS A 312 6.23 -20.91 -13.22
C LYS A 312 6.51 -19.61 -12.47
N THR A 313 7.23 -19.67 -11.35
CA THR A 313 7.62 -18.50 -10.56
C THR A 313 8.46 -17.53 -11.39
N GLN A 314 9.46 -18.03 -12.12
CA GLN A 314 10.29 -17.21 -13.01
C GLN A 314 9.47 -16.57 -14.13
N SER A 315 8.52 -17.31 -14.71
CA SER A 315 7.60 -16.78 -15.73
C SER A 315 6.72 -15.65 -15.19
N LEU A 316 6.16 -15.81 -13.98
CA LEU A 316 5.32 -14.79 -13.34
C LEU A 316 6.13 -13.52 -13.03
N ILE A 317 7.37 -13.65 -12.55
CA ILE A 317 8.27 -12.51 -12.34
C ILE A 317 8.53 -11.76 -13.65
N LYS A 318 8.89 -12.48 -14.72
CA LYS A 318 9.13 -11.86 -16.04
C LYS A 318 7.89 -11.15 -16.56
N GLN A 319 6.72 -11.77 -16.43
CA GLN A 319 5.45 -11.17 -16.84
C GLN A 319 5.14 -9.89 -16.05
N LEU A 320 5.45 -9.85 -14.75
CA LEU A 320 5.25 -8.67 -13.93
C LEU A 320 6.22 -7.53 -14.31
N LEU A 321 7.51 -7.83 -14.47
CA LEU A 321 8.56 -6.83 -14.73
C LEU A 321 8.48 -6.22 -16.13
N TYR A 322 8.15 -7.03 -17.14
CA TYR A 322 8.10 -6.62 -18.54
C TYR A 322 6.68 -6.36 -19.03
N ASN A 323 5.74 -6.09 -18.12
CA ASN A 323 4.39 -5.74 -18.53
C ASN A 323 4.38 -4.36 -19.23
N PRO A 324 3.89 -4.27 -20.48
CA PRO A 324 3.94 -3.02 -21.25
C PRO A 324 3.01 -1.94 -20.67
N GLU A 325 1.91 -2.31 -20.02
CA GLU A 325 1.01 -1.35 -19.37
C GLU A 325 1.67 -0.70 -18.15
N LEU A 326 2.42 -1.49 -17.37
CA LEU A 326 3.20 -0.98 -16.24
C LEU A 326 4.27 0.02 -16.69
N GLN A 327 5.03 -0.34 -17.73
CA GLN A 327 6.09 0.51 -18.27
C GLN A 327 5.55 1.80 -18.92
N ALA A 328 4.39 1.73 -19.57
CA ALA A 328 3.77 2.88 -20.22
C ALA A 328 3.07 3.83 -19.23
N ALA A 329 2.39 3.28 -18.23
CA ALA A 329 1.59 4.06 -17.29
C ALA A 329 2.45 4.80 -16.25
N CYS A 330 3.52 4.17 -15.77
CA CYS A 330 4.38 4.69 -14.71
C CYS A 330 5.85 4.37 -15.00
N PRO A 331 6.48 5.01 -16.00
CA PRO A 331 7.87 4.70 -16.38
C PRO A 331 8.88 4.98 -15.26
N VAL A 332 8.60 5.97 -14.41
CA VAL A 332 9.36 6.28 -13.20
C VAL A 332 8.36 6.49 -12.07
N PRO A 333 7.92 5.43 -11.36
CA PRO A 333 6.89 5.55 -10.32
C PRO A 333 7.27 6.53 -9.20
N PHE A 334 8.57 6.66 -8.94
CA PHE A 334 9.15 7.57 -7.95
C PHE A 334 10.48 8.12 -8.46
N ASP A 335 10.70 9.44 -8.34
CA ASP A 335 11.90 10.12 -8.85
C ASP A 335 12.97 10.21 -7.76
N GLU A 336 14.00 9.37 -7.87
CA GLU A 336 15.16 9.34 -6.98
C GLU A 336 15.92 10.67 -6.92
N ALA A 337 15.91 11.44 -8.01
CA ALA A 337 16.64 12.69 -8.08
C ALA A 337 16.13 13.72 -7.08
N LYS A 338 14.81 13.73 -6.82
CA LYS A 338 14.18 14.57 -5.81
C LYS A 338 14.54 14.15 -4.39
N LEU A 339 14.99 12.91 -4.20
CA LEU A 339 15.26 12.33 -2.89
C LEU A 339 16.67 12.65 -2.38
N TRP A 340 17.71 12.56 -3.21
CA TRP A 340 19.08 12.66 -2.71
C TRP A 340 20.10 13.30 -3.67
N LYS A 341 19.72 13.91 -4.80
CA LYS A 341 20.69 14.68 -5.64
C LYS A 341 21.09 16.04 -5.02
N GLY A 342 20.91 16.22 -3.72
CA GLY A 342 21.55 17.28 -2.94
C GLY A 342 22.94 16.84 -2.44
N GLN A 343 23.79 17.79 -2.06
CA GLN A 343 25.16 17.55 -1.54
C GLN A 343 25.23 16.67 -0.27
N ARG A 344 24.09 16.35 0.37
CA ARG A 344 23.97 15.57 1.62
C ARG A 344 23.54 14.10 1.45
N GLY A 345 23.42 13.60 0.21
CA GLY A 345 22.89 12.25 -0.06
C GLY A 345 23.52 11.10 0.75
N PRO A 346 24.86 11.02 0.89
CA PRO A 346 25.51 9.95 1.66
C PRO A 346 25.24 9.99 3.18
N GLU A 347 25.21 11.19 3.77
CA GLU A 347 24.91 11.39 5.20
C GLU A 347 23.46 11.03 5.51
N LEU A 348 22.54 11.46 4.63
CA LEU A 348 21.12 11.13 4.73
C LEU A 348 20.90 9.61 4.63
N LYS A 349 21.58 8.93 3.70
CA LYS A 349 21.53 7.47 3.57
C LYS A 349 21.92 6.78 4.88
N GLN A 350 23.06 7.15 5.46
CA GLN A 350 23.53 6.55 6.72
C GLN A 350 22.55 6.81 7.88
N LYS A 351 21.97 8.01 7.94
CA LYS A 351 20.99 8.37 8.96
C LYS A 351 19.71 7.54 8.85
N ILE A 352 19.09 7.50 7.65
CA ILE A 352 17.88 6.69 7.42
C ILE A 352 18.18 5.22 7.68
N GLN A 353 19.34 4.73 7.24
CA GLN A 353 19.77 3.36 7.46
C GLN A 353 19.88 3.02 8.95
N HIS A 354 20.44 3.91 9.76
CA HIS A 354 20.50 3.74 11.22
C HIS A 354 19.11 3.74 11.86
N GLN A 355 18.24 4.69 11.49
CA GLN A 355 16.85 4.74 11.97
C GLN A 355 16.08 3.45 11.63
N PHE A 356 16.27 2.95 10.41
CA PHE A 356 15.59 1.74 9.94
C PHE A 356 16.04 0.48 10.68
N ARG A 357 17.33 0.38 11.03
CA ARG A 357 17.85 -0.69 11.89
C ARG A 357 17.20 -0.68 13.27
N ASN A 358 17.01 0.49 13.87
CA ASN A 358 16.33 0.62 15.16
C ASN A 358 14.85 0.20 15.04
N ILE A 359 14.17 0.62 13.96
CA ILE A 359 12.78 0.22 13.68
C ILE A 359 12.66 -1.30 13.51
N SER A 360 13.60 -1.93 12.82
CA SER A 360 13.66 -3.39 12.66
C SER A 360 13.82 -4.09 14.02
N ALA A 361 14.70 -3.62 14.90
CA ALA A 361 14.85 -4.17 16.25
C ALA A 361 13.59 -3.98 17.13
N LEU A 362 12.81 -2.91 16.90
CA LEU A 362 11.55 -2.70 17.63
C LEU A 362 10.48 -3.76 17.29
N MET A 363 10.59 -4.44 16.15
CA MET A 363 9.63 -5.48 15.77
C MET A 363 9.70 -6.70 16.70
N ASP A 364 10.85 -6.97 17.33
CA ASP A 364 10.98 -8.03 18.34
C ASP A 364 10.17 -7.77 19.62
N CYS A 365 9.76 -6.51 19.85
CA CYS A 365 8.97 -6.11 21.01
C CYS A 365 7.45 -6.22 20.80
N VAL A 366 7.01 -6.70 19.63
CA VAL A 366 5.58 -6.87 19.32
C VAL A 366 5.08 -8.17 19.95
N GLY A 367 4.23 -8.11 20.97
CA GLY A 367 3.73 -9.30 21.66
C GLY A 367 2.70 -10.15 20.90
N CYS A 368 2.21 -9.68 19.75
CA CYS A 368 1.33 -10.45 18.86
C CYS A 368 2.17 -11.19 17.81
N GLU A 369 2.14 -12.53 17.78
CA GLU A 369 3.03 -13.32 16.89
C GLU A 369 2.76 -13.06 15.40
N LYS A 370 1.49 -13.07 14.95
CA LYS A 370 1.17 -12.72 13.56
C LYS A 370 1.55 -11.27 13.23
N CYS A 371 1.36 -10.35 14.16
CA CYS A 371 1.75 -8.94 13.97
C CYS A 371 3.27 -8.78 13.90
N ARG A 372 4.02 -9.56 14.68
CA ARG A 372 5.48 -9.64 14.65
C ARG A 372 5.97 -10.22 13.33
N LEU A 373 5.37 -11.32 12.87
CA LEU A 373 5.64 -11.94 11.56
C LEU A 373 5.49 -10.93 10.41
N TRP A 374 4.31 -10.32 10.28
CA TRP A 374 4.04 -9.36 9.22
C TRP A 374 4.82 -8.06 9.40
N GLY A 375 5.03 -7.61 10.64
CA GLY A 375 5.85 -6.44 10.96
C GLY A 375 7.30 -6.63 10.50
N LYS A 376 7.94 -7.76 10.86
CA LYS A 376 9.29 -8.11 10.39
C LYS A 376 9.34 -8.20 8.87
N LEU A 377 8.40 -8.91 8.24
CA LEU A 377 8.33 -9.05 6.79
C LEU A 377 8.21 -7.68 6.08
N GLN A 378 7.28 -6.84 6.52
CA GLN A 378 7.02 -5.56 5.87
C GLN A 378 8.15 -4.55 6.10
N VAL A 379 8.74 -4.53 7.30
CA VAL A 379 9.92 -3.70 7.59
C VAL A 379 11.11 -4.19 6.76
N LEU A 380 11.39 -5.48 6.69
CA LEU A 380 12.45 -6.03 5.81
C LEU A 380 12.21 -5.67 4.33
N GLY A 381 10.97 -5.73 3.86
CA GLY A 381 10.60 -5.34 2.50
C GLY A 381 10.89 -3.85 2.23
N LEU A 382 10.57 -2.96 3.17
CA LEU A 382 10.88 -1.52 3.05
C LEU A 382 12.39 -1.26 3.12
N GLY A 383 13.11 -1.95 4.01
CA GLY A 383 14.58 -1.88 4.10
C GLY A 383 15.25 -2.32 2.79
N THR A 384 14.75 -3.41 2.19
CA THR A 384 15.16 -3.88 0.86
C THR A 384 14.87 -2.85 -0.22
N ALA A 385 13.68 -2.23 -0.21
CA ALA A 385 13.34 -1.17 -1.17
C ALA A 385 14.31 0.03 -1.06
N LEU A 386 14.62 0.46 0.17
CA LEU A 386 15.63 1.49 0.44
C LEU A 386 17.02 1.05 -0.08
N LYS A 387 17.45 -0.18 0.21
CA LYS A 387 18.72 -0.75 -0.27
C LYS A 387 18.84 -0.68 -1.80
N ILE A 388 17.79 -1.06 -2.53
CA ILE A 388 17.76 -1.02 -4.00
C ILE A 388 17.83 0.42 -4.50
N LEU A 389 16.98 1.30 -3.96
CA LEU A 389 16.89 2.69 -4.44
C LEU A 389 18.18 3.47 -4.16
N PHE A 390 18.81 3.26 -3.01
CA PHE A 390 20.10 3.86 -2.62
C PHE A 390 21.33 3.13 -3.17
N SER A 391 21.17 2.09 -4.00
CA SER A 391 22.26 1.53 -4.79
C SER A 391 22.50 2.46 -5.97
N ASP A 392 23.67 3.10 -5.98
CA ASP A 392 24.04 4.13 -6.94
C ASP A 392 24.39 3.50 -8.30
N ASP A 393 23.83 4.05 -9.38
CA ASP A 393 24.18 3.67 -10.77
C ASP A 393 25.45 4.42 -11.25
N GLY A 394 26.21 4.99 -10.31
CA GLY A 394 27.48 5.65 -10.55
C GLY A 394 28.51 4.67 -11.14
N GLN A 395 28.88 4.91 -12.39
CA GLN A 395 29.92 4.25 -13.19
C GLN A 395 31.31 4.07 -12.53
N GLU A 396 31.49 4.43 -11.26
CA GLU A 396 32.78 4.41 -10.55
C GLU A 396 32.94 3.29 -9.50
N ASN A 397 31.91 2.45 -9.25
CA ASN A 397 32.06 1.26 -8.39
C ASN A 397 31.78 -0.02 -9.16
N LEU A 398 32.71 -0.38 -10.04
CA LEU A 398 32.73 -1.55 -10.93
C LEU A 398 32.78 -2.93 -10.20
N GLY A 399 32.14 -3.09 -9.04
CA GLY A 399 32.24 -4.32 -8.25
C GLY A 399 31.26 -4.51 -7.08
N ARG A 400 30.30 -3.62 -6.84
CA ARG A 400 29.19 -3.91 -5.90
C ARG A 400 27.91 -4.11 -6.71
N THR A 401 27.81 -5.27 -7.35
CA THR A 401 26.53 -5.75 -7.88
C THR A 401 25.51 -5.73 -6.74
N LEU A 402 24.31 -5.18 -6.98
CA LEU A 402 23.20 -5.28 -6.03
C LEU A 402 23.03 -6.77 -5.68
N GLN A 403 23.20 -7.11 -4.42
CA GLN A 403 23.03 -8.47 -3.90
C GLN A 403 21.90 -8.47 -2.88
N LEU A 404 20.89 -9.29 -3.14
CA LEU A 404 19.74 -9.47 -2.26
C LEU A 404 19.73 -10.90 -1.74
N GLN A 405 19.34 -11.06 -0.48
CA GLN A 405 19.06 -12.36 0.13
C GLN A 405 17.70 -12.87 -0.32
N ARG A 406 17.47 -14.18 -0.17
CA ARG A 406 16.18 -14.82 -0.46
C ARG A 406 15.04 -14.14 0.30
N ASN A 407 15.22 -13.92 1.60
CA ASN A 407 14.21 -13.29 2.45
C ASN A 407 13.95 -11.83 2.06
N GLU A 408 14.97 -11.07 1.63
CA GLU A 408 14.81 -9.70 1.12
C GLU A 408 13.87 -9.69 -0.11
N VAL A 409 14.07 -10.62 -1.06
CA VAL A 409 13.22 -10.73 -2.26
C VAL A 409 11.80 -11.16 -1.90
N ILE A 410 11.64 -12.12 -0.99
CA ILE A 410 10.33 -12.57 -0.51
C ILE A 410 9.58 -11.44 0.18
N ALA A 411 10.26 -10.72 1.07
CA ALA A 411 9.70 -9.59 1.81
C ALA A 411 9.31 -8.43 0.89
N LEU A 412 10.14 -8.10 -0.11
CA LEU A 412 9.87 -7.05 -1.09
C LEU A 412 8.59 -7.33 -1.89
N MET A 413 8.45 -8.55 -2.43
CA MET A 413 7.29 -8.92 -3.26
C MET A 413 6.02 -9.07 -2.41
N ASN A 414 6.12 -9.65 -1.21
CA ASN A 414 4.96 -9.76 -0.30
C ASN A 414 4.51 -8.37 0.21
N LEU A 415 5.43 -7.46 0.52
CA LEU A 415 5.11 -6.08 0.87
C LEU A 415 4.39 -5.37 -0.28
N LEU A 416 4.89 -5.49 -1.52
CA LEU A 416 4.23 -4.89 -2.69
C LEU A 416 2.81 -5.45 -2.86
N ASN A 417 2.61 -6.74 -2.63
CA ASN A 417 1.28 -7.36 -2.65
C ASN A 417 0.35 -6.82 -1.55
N ARG A 418 0.82 -6.66 -0.30
CA ARG A 418 0.02 -6.05 0.80
C ARG A 418 -0.36 -4.60 0.47
N LEU A 419 0.58 -3.82 -0.05
CA LEU A 419 0.31 -2.43 -0.44
C LEU A 419 -0.67 -2.35 -1.62
N SER A 420 -0.53 -3.25 -2.60
CA SER A 420 -1.45 -3.41 -3.73
C SER A 420 -2.89 -3.69 -3.25
N GLU A 421 -3.07 -4.65 -2.34
CA GLU A 421 -4.36 -4.93 -1.70
C GLU A 421 -4.92 -3.71 -0.97
N SER A 422 -4.07 -3.04 -0.19
CA SER A 422 -4.51 -1.88 0.60
C SER A 422 -4.95 -0.70 -0.27
N VAL A 423 -4.24 -0.42 -1.36
CA VAL A 423 -4.61 0.62 -2.34
C VAL A 423 -5.96 0.29 -2.97
N LYS A 424 -6.15 -0.96 -3.40
CA LYS A 424 -7.41 -1.44 -3.97
C LYS A 424 -8.57 -1.27 -2.98
N ILE A 425 -8.41 -1.79 -1.76
CA ILE A 425 -9.45 -1.73 -0.70
C ILE A 425 -9.77 -0.29 -0.34
N ALA A 426 -8.75 0.56 -0.13
CA ALA A 426 -8.96 1.98 0.21
C ALA A 426 -9.69 2.73 -0.92
N ASN A 427 -9.39 2.42 -2.19
CA ASN A 427 -10.06 3.03 -3.33
C ASN A 427 -11.52 2.57 -3.45
N GLU A 428 -11.77 1.25 -3.43
CA GLU A 428 -13.10 0.68 -3.64
C GLU A 428 -14.05 0.94 -2.47
N MET A 429 -13.58 0.79 -1.23
CA MET A 429 -14.41 0.84 -0.03
C MET A 429 -14.49 2.24 0.59
N GLY A 430 -13.57 3.13 0.23
CA GLY A 430 -13.52 4.51 0.73
C GLY A 430 -14.86 5.25 0.62
N PRO A 431 -15.48 5.34 -0.57
CA PRO A 431 -16.76 6.02 -0.74
C PRO A 431 -17.91 5.38 0.05
N ALA A 432 -17.88 4.07 0.29
CA ALA A 432 -18.88 3.39 1.11
C ALA A 432 -18.66 3.69 2.60
N ALA A 433 -17.42 3.67 3.08
CA ALA A 433 -17.05 3.98 4.45
C ALA A 433 -17.43 5.43 4.83
N GLU A 434 -17.18 6.40 3.93
CA GLU A 434 -17.55 7.81 4.14
C GLU A 434 -19.08 7.97 4.24
N ARG A 435 -19.85 7.34 3.35
CA ARG A 435 -21.32 7.40 3.36
C ARG A 435 -21.95 6.79 4.62
N ILE A 436 -21.38 5.71 5.16
CA ILE A 436 -21.88 5.08 6.39
C ILE A 436 -21.73 6.02 7.59
N VAL A 437 -20.61 6.72 7.67
CA VAL A 437 -20.32 7.65 8.77
C VAL A 437 -21.06 8.96 8.61
N GLU A 438 -21.27 9.45 7.37
CA GLU A 438 -22.06 10.65 7.06
C GLU A 438 -23.58 10.42 7.07
N GLY A 439 -24.05 9.18 6.93
CA GLY A 439 -25.44 8.79 7.14
C GLY A 439 -25.80 8.60 8.62
N SER A 440 -24.86 8.11 9.43
CA SER A 440 -24.98 7.94 10.90
C SER A 440 -25.06 9.20 11.79
N PRO A 441 -24.69 10.45 11.40
CA PRO A 441 -24.78 11.62 12.26
C PRO A 441 -26.23 12.05 12.48
N THR A 442 -27.15 11.67 11.59
CA THR A 442 -28.57 12.01 11.71
C THR A 442 -29.25 11.25 12.85
N LEU A 443 -28.90 9.98 13.07
CA LEU A 443 -29.41 9.17 14.18
C LEU A 443 -28.82 9.60 15.53
N ILE A 444 -27.52 9.89 15.59
CA ILE A 444 -26.85 10.29 16.84
C ILE A 444 -27.20 11.74 17.23
N SER A 445 -27.35 12.65 16.28
CA SER A 445 -27.83 14.02 16.55
C SER A 445 -29.31 14.07 16.89
N SER A 446 -30.13 13.19 16.28
CA SER A 446 -31.53 12.96 16.65
C SER A 446 -31.63 12.45 18.09
N LEU A 447 -30.87 11.42 18.45
CA LEU A 447 -30.85 10.87 19.81
C LEU A 447 -30.32 11.89 20.84
N LYS A 448 -29.26 12.66 20.54
CA LYS A 448 -28.80 13.75 21.42
C LYS A 448 -29.83 14.87 21.56
N LYS A 449 -30.59 15.21 20.51
CA LYS A 449 -31.70 16.19 20.57
C LYS A 449 -32.91 15.67 21.35
N VAL A 450 -33.19 14.36 21.28
CA VAL A 450 -34.27 13.71 22.04
C VAL A 450 -33.90 13.61 23.52
N TRP A 451 -32.68 13.18 23.84
CA TRP A 451 -32.17 13.09 25.21
C TRP A 451 -32.04 14.47 25.90
N SER A 452 -31.61 15.51 25.17
CA SER A 452 -31.56 16.87 25.71
C SER A 452 -32.94 17.53 25.90
N LYS A 453 -33.98 17.04 25.23
CA LYS A 453 -35.38 17.44 25.48
C LYS A 453 -36.00 16.70 26.67
N LEU A 454 -35.64 15.43 26.89
CA LEU A 454 -36.12 14.64 28.02
C LEU A 454 -35.48 15.04 29.36
N LEU A 455 -34.27 15.60 29.35
CA LEU A 455 -33.60 16.14 30.54
C LEU A 455 -34.01 17.59 30.91
N LYS A 456 -34.90 18.21 30.12
CA LYS A 456 -35.44 19.57 30.34
C LYS A 456 -36.96 19.61 30.55
N SER A 457 -37.61 18.44 30.68
CA SER A 457 -38.97 18.28 31.17
C SER A 457 -38.94 17.59 32.52
#